data_AF-A0A0R2JIF6-F1
#
_entry.id   AF-A0A0R2JIF6-F1
#
_cell.length_a   1.000
_cell.length_b   1.000
_cell.length_c   1.000
_cell.angle_alpha   90.00
_cell.angle_beta   90.00
_cell.angle_gamma   90.00
#
_symmetry.space_group_name_H-M   'P 1'
#
loop_
_entity.id
_entity.type
_entity.pdbx_description
1 polymer ?
#
loop_
_entity_poly.entity_id
_entity_poly.type
_entity_poly.pdbx_seq_one_letter_code
_entity_poly.pdbx_strand_id
1 'polypeptide(L)' 'MSSKEATKLWGKADDYVRQMLKKYPQKFPEGSVCKFGRQLVVTTEGMEAVTGVKNDELK' A
#
# COMPACT_ATOMS: atom_id res chain seq x y z
N MET A 1 6.10 -6.48 -1.78
CA MET A 1 5.19 -6.48 -2.96
C MET A 1 5.31 -5.13 -3.66
N SER A 2 5.25 -5.07 -4.99
CA SER A 2 5.22 -3.79 -5.69
C SER A 2 3.95 -3.02 -5.34
N SER A 3 4.02 -1.70 -5.19
CA SER A 3 2.83 -0.84 -5.05
C SER A 3 1.77 -1.12 -6.11
N LYS A 4 2.18 -1.39 -7.37
CA LYS A 4 1.24 -1.71 -8.46
C LYS A 4 0.58 -3.09 -8.32
N GLU A 5 1.29 -4.06 -7.77
CA GLU A 5 0.74 -5.40 -7.53
C GLU A 5 -0.24 -5.35 -6.37
N ALA A 6 0.13 -4.62 -5.30
CA ALA A 6 -0.73 -4.35 -4.17
C ALA A 6 -2.01 -3.61 -4.59
N THR A 7 -1.93 -2.58 -5.42
CA THR A 7 -3.15 -1.87 -5.85
C THR A 7 -4.08 -2.74 -6.67
N LYS A 8 -3.55 -3.62 -7.53
CA LYS A 8 -4.35 -4.60 -8.28
C LYS A 8 -5.07 -5.59 -7.38
N LEU A 9 -4.37 -6.14 -6.38
CA LEU A 9 -4.96 -7.09 -5.43
C LEU A 9 -6.12 -6.45 -4.64
N TRP A 10 -5.97 -5.21 -4.21
CA TRP A 10 -7.02 -4.49 -3.45
C TRP A 10 -8.04 -3.76 -4.35
N GLY A 11 -7.97 -3.91 -5.68
CA GLY A 11 -8.86 -3.23 -6.63
C GLY A 11 -8.80 -1.70 -6.57
N LYS A 12 -7.63 -1.13 -6.23
CA LYS A 12 -7.38 0.32 -6.15
C LYS A 12 -6.56 0.80 -7.35
N ALA A 13 -6.54 2.12 -7.53
CA ALA A 13 -5.73 2.77 -8.57
C ALA A 13 -4.22 2.59 -8.31
N ASP A 14 -3.42 2.50 -9.38
CA ASP A 14 -1.96 2.32 -9.31
C ASP A 14 -1.23 3.39 -8.47
N ASP A 15 -1.73 4.64 -8.50
CA ASP A 15 -1.15 5.75 -7.73
C ASP A 15 -1.69 5.85 -6.29
N TYR A 16 -2.59 4.95 -5.86
CA TYR A 16 -3.27 5.02 -4.57
C TYR A 16 -2.27 5.07 -3.40
N VAL A 17 -1.29 4.15 -3.39
CA VAL A 17 -0.24 4.10 -2.36
C VAL A 17 0.51 5.42 -2.30
N ARG A 18 0.90 5.97 -3.45
CA ARG A 18 1.66 7.23 -3.52
C ARG A 18 0.83 8.40 -2.99
N GLN A 19 -0.45 8.47 -3.36
CA GLN A 19 -1.35 9.53 -2.89
C GLN A 19 -1.60 9.42 -1.38
N MET A 20 -1.84 8.20 -0.88
CA MET A 20 -2.05 7.97 0.55
C MET A 20 -0.79 8.27 1.35
N LEU A 21 0.39 7.89 0.86
CA LEU A 21 1.65 8.20 1.52
C LEU A 21 1.89 9.72 1.60
N LYS A 22 1.48 10.46 0.56
CA LYS A 22 1.57 11.93 0.54
C LYS A 22 0.56 12.60 1.48
N LYS A 23 -0.68 12.09 1.55
CA LYS A 23 -1.77 12.70 2.34
C LYS A 23 -1.73 12.29 3.81
N TYR A 24 -1.44 11.02 4.08
CA TYR A 24 -1.54 10.40 5.39
C TYR A 24 -0.35 9.46 5.64
N PRO A 25 0.88 10.00 5.74
CA PRO A 25 2.06 9.18 6.04
C PRO A 25 1.91 8.43 7.38
N GLN A 26 1.24 9.05 8.36
CA GLN A 26 0.96 8.47 9.68
C GLN A 26 0.06 7.23 9.70
N LYS A 27 -0.65 6.93 8.59
CA LYS A 27 -1.50 5.73 8.49
C LYS A 27 -0.70 4.49 8.09
N PHE A 28 0.50 4.68 7.55
CA PHE A 28 1.38 3.56 7.25
C PHE A 28 2.19 3.23 8.51
N PRO A 29 2.23 1.97 8.94
CA PRO A 29 3.12 1.54 10.00
C PRO A 29 4.58 1.80 9.60
N GLU A 30 5.44 2.08 10.59
CA GLU A 30 6.86 2.29 10.33
C GLU A 30 7.46 1.08 9.59
N GLY A 31 8.23 1.36 8.53
CA GLY A 31 8.86 0.32 7.70
C GLY A 31 7.94 -0.38 6.69
N SER A 32 6.64 -0.07 6.67
CA SER A 32 5.67 -0.74 5.76
C SER A 32 5.73 -0.25 4.31
N VAL A 33 6.30 0.94 4.07
CA VAL A 33 6.51 1.48 2.72
C VAL A 33 7.97 1.81 2.55
N CYS A 34 8.58 1.24 1.52
CA CYS A 34 9.96 1.53 1.14
C CYS A 34 10.01 2.04 -0.29
N LYS A 35 10.76 3.12 -0.50
CA LYS A 35 11.01 3.65 -1.84
C LYS A 35 12.26 2.97 -2.40
N PHE A 36 12.07 2.17 -3.44
CA PHE A 36 13.14 1.51 -4.17
C PHE A 36 13.37 2.22 -5.51
N GLY A 37 14.27 3.19 -5.51
CA GLY A 37 14.53 4.03 -6.68
C GLY A 37 13.28 4.78 -7.16
N ARG A 38 12.76 4.40 -8.34
CA ARG A 38 11.54 4.98 -8.93
C ARG A 38 10.25 4.27 -8.49
N GLN A 39 10.36 3.07 -7.90
CA GLN A 39 9.23 2.24 -7.52
C GLN A 39 8.95 2.35 -6.02
N LEU A 40 7.69 2.27 -5.65
CA LEU A 40 7.26 2.12 -4.26
C LEU A 40 6.98 0.64 -4.00
N VAL A 41 7.53 0.12 -2.92
CA VAL A 41 7.31 -1.22 -2.42
C VAL A 41 6.53 -1.09 -1.11
N VAL A 42 5.49 -1.90 -0.98
CA VAL A 42 4.60 -1.89 0.18
C VAL A 42 4.47 -3.31 0.71
N THR A 43 4.36 -3.44 2.03
CA THR A 43 4.00 -4.68 2.71
C THR A 43 2.49 -4.90 2.69
N THR A 44 2.07 -6.15 2.85
CA THR A 44 0.64 -6.47 3.02
C THR A 44 0.08 -5.73 4.24
N GLU A 45 0.79 -5.75 5.36
CA GLU A 45 0.44 -5.03 6.60
C GLU A 45 0.22 -3.53 6.37
N GLY A 46 1.07 -2.89 5.57
CA GLY A 46 0.92 -1.48 5.23
C GLY A 46 -0.34 -1.19 4.41
N MET A 47 -0.69 -2.08 3.49
CA MET A 47 -1.94 -1.97 2.73
C MET A 47 -3.17 -2.23 3.59
N GLU A 48 -3.11 -3.23 4.47
CA GLU A 48 -4.20 -3.55 5.41
C GLU A 48 -4.46 -2.39 6.37
N ALA A 49 -3.42 -1.78 6.94
CA ALA A 49 -3.54 -0.62 7.82
C ALA A 49 -4.20 0.59 7.13
N VAL A 50 -3.91 0.80 5.85
CA VAL A 50 -4.38 1.96 5.10
C VAL A 50 -5.76 1.76 4.48
N THR A 51 -6.06 0.55 4.02
CA THR A 51 -7.35 0.21 3.43
C THR A 51 -8.37 -0.24 4.46
N GLY A 52 -7.92 -0.76 5.60
CA GLY A 52 -8.77 -1.43 6.59
C GLY A 52 -9.31 -2.79 6.11
N VAL A 53 -8.89 -3.24 4.92
CA VAL A 53 -9.32 -4.51 4.31
C VAL A 53 -8.20 -5.51 4.48
N LYS A 54 -8.50 -6.60 5.20
CA LYS A 54 -7.55 -7.71 5.39
C LYS A 54 -7.38 -8.47 4.08
N ASN A 55 -6.17 -8.95 3.83
CA ASN A 55 -5.89 -9.75 2.64
C ASN A 55 -6.75 -11.03 2.56
N ASP A 56 -7.18 -11.56 3.71
CA ASP A 56 -8.08 -12.73 3.78
C ASP A 56 -9.49 -12.47 3.24
N GLU A 57 -9.93 -11.21 3.18
CA GLU A 57 -11.25 -10.81 2.69
C GLU A 57 -11.26 -10.56 1.17
N LEU A 58 -10.10 -10.62 0.50
CA LEU A 58 -9.95 -10.46 -0.95
C LEU A 58 -10.06 -11.78 -1.72
N LYS A 59 -10.63 -12.82 -1.11
CA LYS A 59 -10.88 -14.15 -1.72
C LYS A 59 -12.05 -14.15 -2.68
#